data_AF-A0A1Y6BMI3-F1
#
_entry.id   AF-A0A1Y6BMI3-F1
#
_cell.length_a   1.000
_cell.length_b   1.000
_cell.length_c   1.000
_cell.angle_alpha   90.00
_cell.angle_beta   90.00
_cell.angle_gamma   90.00
#
_symmetry.space_group_name_H-M   'P 1'
#
loop_
_entity.id
_entity.type
_entity.pdbx_description
1 polymer ?
#
loop_
_entity_poly.entity_id
_entity_poly.type
_entity_poly.pdbx_seq_one_letter_code
_entity_poly.pdbx_strand_id
1 'polypeptide(L)'
;MKAIRLGLLILVALLEGSFSSYGKPCNAPPIVVESAKKASYEGLWIRWTDHACQPRAAFLVHNDRKDPRGLFGGYLREYQYEFQGKTRVLNTTHYHYPGFGMTINHYQNPDGTGGSSASSSLYFRGQWQKYLQGPHHYIHQFKWLIRIGRVMVPTTVHWLFRTGVSHPIYSISYDMRQIKDGDLIADTRSPYGNINWDGDGKSIVDGVEWGDRYRFKTTSTPLTMASSWDYTEKNKVPFVRVYSRQSNAMQASIQTQFWSEQDAGGYWFGRNWGRTSKNRECEVLHKIRRTCRKDADPHTMPEVWNWAYQTINYQFQTDPHSKRFAWGSNYGALGLSKYTDMGGGERSGWPEQSYAVFVVFSSFSSGGFESLKSFIESKDQVEIKVAGAELVEEGFDGVGRATRVSYRPAGYDHRYGSWRLKAKSEAMKLDVSGLTTDRGITLVIEDWPTADYQLKLSPETPAYSSYQHQSKELWITVPAGRGKRSIELYPSSKRMP
;
A
#
# COMPACT_ATOMS: atom_id res chain seq x y z
N MET A 1 4.30 -21.92 63.99
CA MET A 1 4.94 -20.72 63.39
C MET A 1 4.33 -20.50 62.01
N LYS A 2 3.70 -19.34 61.82
CA LYS A 2 3.05 -18.91 60.58
C LYS A 2 4.13 -18.50 59.57
N ALA A 3 4.07 -19.01 58.33
CA ALA A 3 4.86 -18.50 57.22
C ALA A 3 3.89 -17.97 56.14
N ILE A 4 3.98 -16.66 55.93
CA ILE A 4 3.13 -15.83 55.09
C ILE A 4 3.50 -16.05 53.62
N ARG A 5 2.55 -16.48 52.79
CA ARG A 5 2.66 -16.41 51.33
C ARG A 5 2.40 -14.97 50.91
N LEU A 6 3.46 -14.26 50.52
CA LEU A 6 3.38 -12.95 49.88
C LEU A 6 3.01 -13.18 48.40
N GLY A 7 1.75 -12.95 48.05
CA GLY A 7 1.28 -12.95 46.67
C GLY A 7 1.75 -11.67 45.96
N LEU A 8 2.56 -11.82 44.93
CA LEU A 8 2.97 -10.75 44.03
C LEU A 8 1.78 -10.41 43.10
N LEU A 9 0.97 -9.42 43.46
CA LEU A 9 0.00 -8.82 42.54
C LEU A 9 0.77 -8.06 41.46
N ILE A 10 0.83 -8.62 40.25
CA ILE A 10 1.21 -7.88 39.05
C ILE A 10 0.04 -6.96 38.72
N LEU A 11 0.20 -5.67 39.05
CA LEU A 11 -0.68 -4.60 38.60
C LEU A 11 -0.46 -4.43 37.09
N VAL A 12 -1.24 -5.12 36.28
CA VAL A 12 -1.37 -4.80 34.85
C VAL A 12 -2.12 -3.48 34.78
N ALA A 13 -1.40 -2.37 34.72
CA ALA A 13 -1.95 -1.09 34.32
C ALA A 13 -2.37 -1.22 32.85
N LEU A 14 -3.63 -1.61 32.64
CA LEU A 14 -4.36 -1.33 31.41
C LEU A 14 -4.37 0.18 31.25
N LEU A 15 -3.42 0.71 30.48
CA LEU A 15 -3.58 1.99 29.82
C LEU A 15 -4.72 1.79 28.81
N GLU A 16 -5.95 1.96 29.29
CA GLU A 16 -7.10 2.30 28.46
C GLU A 16 -6.82 3.69 27.87
N GLY A 17 -5.95 3.70 26.85
CA GLY A 17 -5.94 4.79 25.89
C GLY A 17 -7.34 4.88 25.34
N SER A 18 -8.01 5.98 25.62
CA SER A 18 -9.33 6.36 25.14
C SER A 18 -9.31 6.47 23.61
N PHE A 19 -9.33 5.33 22.92
CA PHE A 19 -9.67 5.20 21.51
C PHE A 19 -11.18 5.33 21.34
N SER A 20 -11.72 6.49 21.72
CA SER A 20 -13.13 6.82 21.53
C SER A 20 -13.26 8.28 21.07
N SER A 21 -12.79 8.53 19.87
CA SER A 21 -13.45 9.51 19.00
C SER A 21 -13.86 8.77 17.74
N TYR A 22 -15.06 8.21 17.74
CA TYR A 22 -15.71 7.81 16.51
C TYR A 22 -15.66 9.01 15.58
N GLY A 23 -15.04 8.87 14.40
CA GLY A 23 -15.16 9.88 13.36
C GLY A 23 -16.66 10.03 13.09
N LYS A 24 -17.26 11.15 13.54
CA LYS A 24 -18.64 11.46 13.18
C LYS A 24 -18.69 11.43 11.66
N PRO A 25 -19.62 10.70 11.05
CA PRO A 25 -19.69 10.67 9.61
C PRO A 25 -20.03 12.08 9.12
N CYS A 26 -19.15 12.66 8.31
CA CYS A 26 -19.24 14.04 7.87
C CYS A 26 -20.01 14.16 6.56
N ASN A 27 -20.65 15.32 6.40
CA ASN A 27 -21.07 15.83 5.11
C ASN A 27 -19.81 16.22 4.31
N ALA A 28 -19.19 15.24 3.68
CA ALA A 28 -17.98 15.43 2.91
C ALA A 28 -18.32 15.95 1.51
N PRO A 29 -17.66 17.02 1.03
CA PRO A 29 -17.83 17.47 -0.34
C PRO A 29 -17.38 16.40 -1.34
N PRO A 30 -17.85 16.49 -2.59
CA PRO A 30 -17.34 15.66 -3.67
C PRO A 30 -15.81 15.78 -3.83
N ILE A 31 -15.18 14.72 -4.33
CA ILE A 31 -13.79 14.74 -4.79
C ILE A 31 -13.66 15.78 -5.89
N VAL A 32 -12.70 16.68 -5.72
CA VAL A 32 -12.37 17.71 -6.71
C VAL A 32 -11.10 17.30 -7.45
N VAL A 33 -11.19 17.22 -8.77
CA VAL A 33 -10.06 16.87 -9.67
C VAL A 33 -9.82 18.00 -10.65
N GLU A 34 -8.66 18.65 -10.53
CA GLU A 34 -8.33 19.86 -11.29
C GLU A 34 -6.98 19.74 -11.97
N SER A 35 -6.92 20.09 -13.25
CA SER A 35 -5.63 20.31 -13.92
C SER A 35 -4.91 21.49 -13.29
N ALA A 36 -3.62 21.34 -13.01
CA ALA A 36 -2.83 22.40 -12.41
C ALA A 36 -1.38 22.38 -12.88
N LYS A 37 -0.76 23.56 -12.76
CA LYS A 37 0.69 23.75 -12.85
C LYS A 37 1.22 24.10 -11.48
N LYS A 38 2.18 23.33 -10.98
CA LYS A 38 2.87 23.62 -9.71
C LYS A 38 4.37 23.66 -9.94
N ALA A 39 5.01 24.82 -9.75
CA ALA A 39 6.44 25.00 -10.04
C ALA A 39 6.83 24.45 -11.43
N SER A 40 5.99 24.73 -12.44
CA SER A 40 6.09 24.24 -13.83
C SER A 40 5.85 22.73 -14.05
N TYR A 41 5.57 21.94 -13.01
CA TYR A 41 5.08 20.57 -13.18
C TYR A 41 3.60 20.60 -13.58
N GLU A 42 3.26 19.91 -14.66
CA GLU A 42 1.89 19.75 -15.15
C GLU A 42 1.27 18.45 -14.62
N GLY A 43 0.08 18.53 -14.05
CA GLY A 43 -0.57 17.38 -13.43
C GLY A 43 -2.00 17.64 -13.01
N LEU A 44 -2.52 16.76 -12.15
CA LEU A 44 -3.83 16.88 -11.53
C LEU A 44 -3.71 17.02 -10.03
N TRP A 45 -4.43 17.98 -9.45
CA TRP A 45 -4.80 17.95 -8.05
C TRP A 45 -6.01 17.05 -7.86
N ILE A 46 -5.94 16.18 -6.85
CA ILE A 46 -7.05 15.38 -6.36
C ILE A 46 -7.27 15.76 -4.90
N ARG A 47 -8.45 16.26 -4.56
CA ARG A 47 -8.81 16.64 -3.19
C ARG A 47 -9.99 15.83 -2.70
N TRP A 48 -9.89 15.28 -1.49
CA TRP A 48 -10.94 14.48 -0.88
C TRP A 48 -10.95 14.65 0.64
N THR A 49 -12.02 14.17 1.27
CA THR A 49 -12.16 14.14 2.73
C THR A 49 -11.86 12.74 3.24
N ASP A 50 -11.09 12.66 4.32
CA ASP A 50 -10.64 11.39 4.88
C ASP A 50 -11.58 10.79 5.94
N HIS A 51 -11.19 9.66 6.55
CA HIS A 51 -12.02 8.97 7.55
C HIS A 51 -12.29 9.80 8.83
N ALA A 52 -11.43 10.77 9.12
CA ALA A 52 -11.55 11.67 10.26
C ALA A 52 -12.18 13.00 9.86
N CYS A 53 -12.78 13.06 8.66
CA CYS A 53 -13.43 14.24 8.12
C CYS A 53 -12.50 15.41 7.86
N GLN A 54 -11.21 15.12 7.66
CA GLN A 54 -10.20 16.12 7.37
C GLN A 54 -9.87 16.17 5.87
N PRO A 55 -9.55 17.37 5.34
CA PRO A 55 -9.16 17.50 3.94
C PRO A 55 -7.81 16.83 3.67
N ARG A 56 -7.73 16.18 2.51
CA ARG A 56 -6.51 15.64 1.92
C ARG A 56 -6.38 16.08 0.48
N ALA A 57 -5.14 16.18 0.01
CA ALA A 57 -4.85 16.47 -1.38
C ALA A 57 -3.64 15.69 -1.89
N ALA A 58 -3.65 15.35 -3.18
CA ALA A 58 -2.55 14.72 -3.87
C ALA A 58 -2.34 15.41 -5.23
N PHE A 59 -1.09 15.68 -5.60
CA PHE A 59 -0.73 16.19 -6.91
C PHE A 59 0.03 15.12 -7.70
N LEU A 60 -0.62 14.59 -8.73
CA LEU A 60 -0.05 13.57 -9.63
C LEU A 60 0.43 14.25 -10.92
N VAL A 61 1.70 14.05 -11.27
CA VAL A 61 2.31 14.64 -12.48
C VAL A 61 1.96 13.79 -13.71
N HIS A 62 1.62 14.41 -14.83
CA HIS A 62 1.33 13.68 -16.07
C HIS A 62 2.56 12.98 -16.65
N ASN A 63 2.41 11.74 -17.09
CA ASN A 63 3.50 10.94 -17.69
C ASN A 63 3.59 11.05 -19.23
N ASP A 64 2.73 11.83 -19.87
CA ASP A 64 2.65 12.00 -21.32
C ASP A 64 3.57 13.11 -21.87
N ARG A 65 4.30 13.78 -20.98
CA ARG A 65 5.20 14.91 -21.27
C ARG A 65 6.35 14.96 -20.27
N LYS A 66 7.39 15.70 -20.63
CA LYS A 66 8.51 15.97 -19.73
C LYS A 66 8.11 16.99 -18.66
N ASP A 67 8.57 16.76 -17.45
CA ASP A 67 8.53 17.68 -16.33
C ASP A 67 9.65 18.74 -16.46
N PRO A 68 9.72 19.72 -15.55
CA PRO A 68 10.78 20.74 -15.56
C PRO A 68 12.22 20.22 -15.43
N ARG A 69 12.41 18.94 -15.12
CA ARG A 69 13.72 18.28 -15.02
C ARG A 69 14.04 17.44 -16.26
N GLY A 70 13.17 17.47 -17.27
CA GLY A 70 13.34 16.69 -18.48
C GLY A 70 12.97 15.21 -18.34
N LEU A 71 12.36 14.81 -17.22
CA LEU A 71 11.91 13.45 -16.92
C LEU A 71 10.41 13.32 -17.21
N PHE A 72 9.90 12.12 -17.46
CA PHE A 72 8.45 11.90 -17.57
C PHE A 72 7.80 11.75 -16.19
N GLY A 73 6.55 12.21 -16.07
CA GLY A 73 5.76 12.12 -14.84
C GLY A 73 5.28 10.72 -14.47
N GLY A 74 4.09 10.66 -13.88
CA GLY A 74 3.43 9.44 -13.40
C GLY A 74 3.80 9.05 -11.97
N TYR A 75 3.96 10.07 -11.13
CA TYR A 75 4.25 9.94 -9.71
C TYR A 75 3.52 11.04 -8.93
N LEU A 76 3.36 10.79 -7.64
CA LEU A 76 2.92 11.73 -6.62
C LEU A 76 4.03 12.72 -6.31
N ARG A 77 3.82 13.99 -6.66
CA ARG A 77 4.79 15.07 -6.45
C ARG A 77 4.58 15.79 -5.12
N GLU A 78 3.34 15.86 -4.68
CA GLU A 78 2.95 16.46 -3.41
C GLU A 78 1.75 15.75 -2.80
N TYR A 79 1.74 15.64 -1.49
CA TYR A 79 0.64 15.12 -0.70
C TYR A 79 0.35 16.06 0.47
N GLN A 80 -0.92 16.26 0.82
CA GLN A 80 -1.34 17.13 1.90
C GLN A 80 -2.34 16.43 2.80
N TYR A 81 -2.21 16.63 4.11
CA TYR A 81 -3.17 16.16 5.11
C TYR A 81 -3.17 17.07 6.34
N GLU A 82 -4.25 17.04 7.10
CA GLU A 82 -4.37 17.77 8.36
C GLU A 82 -3.54 17.12 9.47
N PHE A 83 -2.80 17.93 10.21
CA PHE A 83 -2.08 17.56 11.42
C PHE A 83 -2.06 18.73 12.41
N GLN A 84 -2.65 18.52 13.59
CA GLN A 84 -2.70 19.50 14.70
C GLN A 84 -3.30 20.86 14.30
N GLY A 85 -4.44 20.83 13.59
CA GLY A 85 -5.16 21.98 13.07
C GLY A 85 -4.50 22.66 11.88
N LYS A 86 -3.44 22.08 11.30
CA LYS A 86 -2.67 22.68 10.18
C LYS A 86 -2.52 21.70 9.03
N THR A 87 -2.45 22.22 7.81
CA THR A 87 -2.08 21.41 6.65
C THR A 87 -0.60 21.08 6.69
N ARG A 88 -0.26 19.80 6.82
CA ARG A 88 1.08 19.30 6.53
C ARG A 88 1.21 19.04 5.04
N VAL A 89 2.22 19.63 4.43
CA VAL A 89 2.53 19.47 3.00
C VAL A 89 3.77 18.61 2.86
N LEU A 90 3.64 17.50 2.14
CA LEU A 90 4.74 16.59 1.82
C LEU A 90 5.13 16.84 0.37
N ASN A 91 6.34 17.31 0.13
CA ASN A 91 6.88 17.49 -1.21
C ASN A 91 8.30 16.92 -1.26
N THR A 92 8.92 16.91 -2.43
CA THR A 92 10.36 16.64 -2.54
C THR A 92 11.10 17.76 -3.24
N THR A 93 12.39 17.89 -2.95
CA THR A 93 13.34 18.69 -3.72
C THR A 93 14.35 17.81 -4.45
N HIS A 94 14.35 16.50 -4.22
CA HIS A 94 15.39 15.59 -4.71
C HIS A 94 15.42 15.51 -6.23
N TYR A 95 16.54 15.89 -6.87
CA TYR A 95 16.68 16.01 -8.34
C TYR A 95 16.27 14.74 -9.12
N HIS A 96 16.92 13.61 -8.85
CA HIS A 96 16.70 12.35 -9.58
C HIS A 96 15.41 11.61 -9.24
N TYR A 97 14.70 12.01 -8.18
CA TYR A 97 13.49 11.34 -7.72
C TYR A 97 12.47 12.40 -7.34
N PRO A 98 11.81 12.99 -8.36
CA PRO A 98 10.96 14.16 -8.20
C PRO A 98 9.63 13.87 -7.48
N GLY A 99 9.42 12.66 -6.94
CA GLY A 99 8.23 12.32 -6.16
C GLY A 99 8.23 10.86 -5.72
N PHE A 100 7.03 10.34 -5.47
CA PHE A 100 6.76 8.98 -5.00
C PHE A 100 5.75 8.24 -5.89
N GLY A 101 5.92 6.94 -6.10
CA GLY A 101 5.04 6.11 -6.92
C GLY A 101 5.48 5.85 -8.35
N MET A 102 6.70 6.28 -8.72
CA MET A 102 7.32 5.85 -9.97
C MET A 102 7.62 4.35 -9.92
N THR A 103 7.80 3.73 -11.08
CA THR A 103 8.26 2.35 -11.15
C THR A 103 9.77 2.30 -11.24
N ILE A 104 10.37 1.35 -10.53
CA ILE A 104 11.79 0.99 -10.66
C ILE A 104 11.91 -0.52 -10.67
N ASN A 105 12.79 -1.03 -11.52
CA ASN A 105 13.07 -2.46 -11.66
C ASN A 105 14.58 -2.64 -11.86
N HIS A 106 15.23 -3.33 -10.94
CA HIS A 106 16.58 -3.83 -11.19
C HIS A 106 16.48 -5.09 -12.03
N TYR A 107 17.39 -5.23 -12.99
CA TYR A 107 17.43 -6.39 -13.87
C TYR A 107 18.84 -6.95 -13.97
N GLN A 108 18.92 -8.24 -14.23
CA GLN A 108 20.15 -8.93 -14.58
C GLN A 108 20.27 -9.02 -16.09
N ASN A 109 21.48 -8.81 -16.62
CA ASN A 109 21.74 -9.11 -18.02
C ASN A 109 21.81 -10.64 -18.19
N PRO A 110 21.19 -11.21 -19.24
CA PRO A 110 21.18 -12.66 -19.47
C PRO A 110 22.56 -13.29 -19.64
N ASP A 111 23.57 -12.51 -20.03
CA ASP A 111 24.96 -12.95 -20.18
C ASP A 111 25.73 -12.99 -18.85
N GLY A 112 25.08 -12.65 -17.73
CA GLY A 112 25.72 -12.60 -16.41
C GLY A 112 26.76 -11.49 -16.26
N THR A 113 26.94 -10.64 -17.27
CA THR A 113 27.89 -9.53 -17.25
C THR A 113 27.20 -8.23 -16.84
N GLY A 114 27.73 -7.57 -15.81
CA GLY A 114 27.23 -6.28 -15.33
C GLY A 114 26.33 -6.40 -14.11
N GLY A 115 26.67 -5.62 -13.08
CA GLY A 115 25.86 -5.47 -11.87
C GLY A 115 24.45 -4.97 -12.19
N SER A 116 23.54 -5.21 -11.24
CA SER A 116 22.16 -4.75 -11.18
C SER A 116 21.98 -3.37 -11.82
N SER A 117 21.51 -3.32 -13.08
CA SER A 117 21.12 -2.06 -13.71
C SER A 117 19.65 -1.78 -13.39
N ALA A 118 19.26 -0.51 -13.31
CA ALA A 118 17.89 -0.13 -12.99
C ALA A 118 17.17 0.45 -14.21
N SER A 119 15.91 0.06 -14.42
CA SER A 119 14.97 0.77 -15.27
C SER A 119 14.01 1.60 -14.42
N SER A 120 13.57 2.74 -14.93
CA SER A 120 12.60 3.61 -14.26
C SER A 120 11.60 4.20 -15.23
N SER A 121 10.33 4.30 -14.80
CA SER A 121 9.26 4.95 -15.58
C SER A 121 9.56 6.40 -15.94
N LEU A 122 10.44 7.08 -15.20
CA LEU A 122 10.83 8.49 -15.44
C LEU A 122 11.49 8.73 -16.80
N TYR A 123 12.00 7.69 -17.45
CA TYR A 123 12.67 7.81 -18.76
C TYR A 123 11.77 7.44 -19.95
N PHE A 124 10.52 7.07 -19.70
CA PHE A 124 9.60 6.62 -20.73
C PHE A 124 8.35 7.50 -20.78
N ARG A 125 8.04 8.00 -21.97
CA ARG A 125 6.75 8.63 -22.22
C ARG A 125 5.65 7.60 -22.02
N GLY A 126 4.64 7.97 -21.24
CA GLY A 126 3.46 7.17 -21.03
C GLY A 126 2.19 7.85 -21.51
N GLN A 127 1.07 7.34 -21.01
CA GLN A 127 -0.26 7.92 -21.14
C GLN A 127 -0.92 7.90 -19.78
N TRP A 128 -1.82 8.85 -19.56
CA TRP A 128 -2.66 8.90 -18.37
C TRP A 128 -4.12 9.08 -18.75
N GLN A 129 -5.01 8.62 -17.88
CA GLN A 129 -6.44 8.86 -18.03
C GLN A 129 -7.16 8.85 -16.68
N LYS A 130 -8.34 9.47 -16.65
CA LYS A 130 -9.28 9.36 -15.55
C LYS A 130 -10.11 8.09 -15.74
N TYR A 131 -9.69 6.99 -15.12
CA TYR A 131 -10.35 5.69 -15.30
C TYR A 131 -11.74 5.65 -14.65
N LEU A 132 -11.85 6.24 -13.47
CA LEU A 132 -13.12 6.50 -12.77
C LEU A 132 -13.10 7.95 -12.27
N GLN A 133 -14.16 8.70 -12.53
CA GLN A 133 -14.38 10.02 -11.94
C GLN A 133 -15.84 10.14 -11.50
N GLY A 134 -16.11 9.78 -10.25
CA GLY A 134 -17.38 10.05 -9.59
C GLY A 134 -17.23 11.08 -8.47
N PRO A 135 -18.33 11.49 -7.82
CA PRO A 135 -18.29 12.48 -6.75
C PRO A 135 -17.52 12.01 -5.52
N HIS A 136 -17.31 10.71 -5.30
CA HIS A 136 -16.67 10.20 -4.08
C HIS A 136 -15.61 9.13 -4.31
N HIS A 137 -15.40 8.71 -5.55
CA HIS A 137 -14.39 7.74 -5.95
C HIS A 137 -13.69 8.23 -7.21
N TYR A 138 -12.37 8.20 -7.20
CA TYR A 138 -11.54 8.60 -8.34
C TYR A 138 -10.42 7.59 -8.55
N ILE A 139 -10.29 7.09 -9.78
CA ILE A 139 -9.17 6.24 -10.20
C ILE A 139 -8.39 6.98 -11.28
N HIS A 140 -7.14 7.30 -10.98
CA HIS A 140 -6.18 7.81 -11.95
C HIS A 140 -5.37 6.65 -12.51
N GLN A 141 -5.29 6.51 -13.84
CA GLN A 141 -4.49 5.48 -14.48
C GLN A 141 -3.27 6.10 -15.17
N PHE A 142 -2.10 5.51 -14.94
CA PHE A 142 -0.92 5.66 -15.77
C PHE A 142 -0.64 4.37 -16.55
N LYS A 143 -0.21 4.51 -17.80
CA LYS A 143 0.31 3.43 -18.63
C LYS A 143 1.65 3.80 -19.22
N TRP A 144 2.53 2.82 -19.33
CA TRP A 144 3.81 2.93 -20.01
C TRP A 144 4.12 1.68 -20.81
N LEU A 145 5.02 1.82 -21.76
CA LEU A 145 5.81 0.72 -22.30
C LEU A 145 7.25 0.94 -21.83
N ILE A 146 7.69 0.22 -20.80
CA ILE A 146 8.96 0.45 -20.11
C ILE A 146 10.01 -0.53 -20.62
N ARG A 147 11.20 -0.05 -20.98
CA ARG A 147 12.32 -0.96 -21.29
C ARG A 147 12.92 -1.48 -19.98
N ILE A 148 12.79 -2.77 -19.70
CA ILE A 148 13.45 -3.43 -18.57
C ILE A 148 14.46 -4.42 -19.15
N GLY A 149 15.75 -4.20 -18.91
CA GLY A 149 16.80 -4.90 -19.63
C GLY A 149 16.70 -4.69 -21.14
N ARG A 150 16.59 -5.80 -21.89
CA ARG A 150 16.51 -5.82 -23.36
C ARG A 150 15.08 -5.90 -23.90
N VAL A 151 14.06 -5.96 -23.04
CA VAL A 151 12.66 -6.16 -23.42
C VAL A 151 11.79 -4.95 -23.06
N MET A 152 10.67 -4.80 -23.76
CA MET A 152 9.66 -3.78 -23.47
C MET A 152 8.50 -4.41 -22.71
N VAL A 153 8.18 -3.87 -21.54
CA VAL A 153 7.15 -4.38 -20.64
C VAL A 153 6.01 -3.34 -20.54
N PRO A 154 4.81 -3.63 -21.08
CA PRO A 154 3.63 -2.84 -20.76
C PRO A 154 3.39 -2.81 -19.26
N THR A 155 3.25 -1.61 -18.70
CA THR A 155 3.05 -1.40 -17.26
C THR A 155 1.86 -0.48 -17.04
N THR A 156 0.92 -0.90 -16.19
CA THR A 156 -0.25 -0.11 -15.81
C THR A 156 -0.22 0.16 -14.30
N VAL A 157 -0.51 1.39 -13.91
CA VAL A 157 -0.65 1.81 -12.51
C VAL A 157 -1.98 2.51 -12.30
N HIS A 158 -2.72 2.12 -11.28
CA HIS A 158 -3.89 2.84 -10.79
C HIS A 158 -3.61 3.48 -9.43
N TRP A 159 -4.06 4.73 -9.26
CA TRP A 159 -4.21 5.37 -7.97
C TRP A 159 -5.69 5.55 -7.64
N LEU A 160 -6.16 4.91 -6.57
CA LEU A 160 -7.54 5.03 -6.09
C LEU A 160 -7.61 6.00 -4.91
N PHE A 161 -8.45 7.03 -5.04
CA PHE A 161 -8.81 7.99 -4.01
C PHE A 161 -10.31 7.90 -3.70
N ARG A 162 -10.67 7.95 -2.41
CA ARG A 162 -12.05 7.74 -1.95
C ARG A 162 -12.36 8.61 -0.75
N THR A 163 -13.51 9.27 -0.79
CA THR A 163 -14.04 9.99 0.36
C THR A 163 -14.27 9.02 1.53
N GLY A 164 -13.93 9.43 2.76
CA GLY A 164 -14.03 8.60 3.95
C GLY A 164 -12.86 7.63 4.18
N VAL A 165 -11.84 7.63 3.30
CA VAL A 165 -10.63 6.81 3.44
C VAL A 165 -9.38 7.69 3.38
N SER A 166 -8.47 7.55 4.35
CA SER A 166 -7.27 8.40 4.42
C SER A 166 -6.18 8.07 3.43
N HIS A 167 -6.06 6.81 3.04
CA HIS A 167 -4.88 6.31 2.35
C HIS A 167 -5.26 5.87 0.95
N PRO A 168 -4.70 6.48 -0.11
CA PRO A 168 -4.93 6.01 -1.47
C PRO A 168 -4.32 4.61 -1.66
N ILE A 169 -4.84 3.88 -2.63
CA ILE A 169 -4.25 2.61 -3.07
C ILE A 169 -3.47 2.83 -4.35
N TYR A 170 -2.25 2.31 -4.38
CA TYR A 170 -1.42 2.16 -5.56
C TYR A 170 -1.49 0.71 -6.03
N SER A 171 -1.97 0.49 -7.24
CA SER A 171 -2.09 -0.86 -7.83
C SER A 171 -1.30 -0.89 -9.11
N ILE A 172 -0.48 -1.92 -9.31
CA ILE A 172 0.41 -2.01 -10.47
C ILE A 172 0.29 -3.36 -11.15
N SER A 173 0.51 -3.38 -12.46
CA SER A 173 0.62 -4.61 -13.23
C SER A 173 1.68 -4.48 -14.32
N TYR A 174 2.47 -5.53 -14.47
CA TYR A 174 3.42 -5.74 -15.55
C TYR A 174 2.92 -6.88 -16.43
N ASP A 175 2.80 -6.65 -17.72
CA ASP A 175 2.37 -7.65 -18.70
C ASP A 175 3.58 -8.14 -19.49
N MET A 176 3.92 -9.42 -19.34
CA MET A 176 5.06 -10.07 -19.97
C MET A 176 4.62 -11.23 -20.88
N ARG A 177 3.34 -11.29 -21.28
CA ARG A 177 2.81 -12.37 -22.14
C ARG A 177 3.49 -12.46 -23.51
N GLN A 178 4.05 -11.35 -23.98
CA GLN A 178 4.80 -11.26 -25.24
C GLN A 178 6.32 -11.43 -25.05
N ILE A 179 6.76 -11.73 -23.83
CA ILE A 179 8.17 -11.96 -23.48
C ILE A 179 8.30 -13.44 -23.13
N LYS A 180 9.34 -14.13 -23.65
CA LYS A 180 9.57 -15.52 -23.31
C LYS A 180 10.01 -15.64 -21.85
N ASP A 181 9.61 -16.71 -21.20
CA ASP A 181 10.09 -17.04 -19.86
C ASP A 181 11.63 -17.09 -19.84
N GLY A 182 12.26 -16.42 -18.88
CA GLY A 182 13.72 -16.33 -18.77
C GLY A 182 14.39 -15.18 -19.53
N ASP A 183 13.72 -14.57 -20.53
CA ASP A 183 14.29 -13.44 -21.29
C ASP A 183 14.37 -12.14 -20.46
N LEU A 184 13.65 -12.10 -19.33
CA LEU A 184 13.71 -11.05 -18.33
C LEU A 184 13.92 -11.68 -16.94
N ILE A 185 14.91 -11.17 -16.21
CA ILE A 185 15.12 -11.49 -14.80
C ILE A 185 15.23 -10.17 -14.06
N ALA A 186 14.11 -9.72 -13.48
CA ALA A 186 14.06 -8.45 -12.78
C ALA A 186 13.30 -8.55 -11.45
N ASP A 187 13.61 -7.61 -10.57
CA ASP A 187 12.81 -7.32 -9.39
C ASP A 187 11.74 -6.26 -9.70
N THR A 188 10.86 -5.99 -8.75
CA THR A 188 10.09 -4.75 -8.72
C THR A 188 10.43 -3.96 -7.47
N ARG A 189 10.56 -2.65 -7.62
CA ARG A 189 10.81 -1.69 -6.54
C ARG A 189 9.72 -0.61 -6.47
N SER A 190 8.47 -0.98 -6.70
CA SER A 190 7.39 -0.02 -6.97
C SER A 190 6.24 -0.15 -5.97
N PRO A 191 5.66 0.92 -5.41
CA PRO A 191 5.99 2.32 -5.64
C PRO A 191 7.39 2.68 -5.10
N TYR A 192 8.17 3.39 -5.90
CA TYR A 192 9.46 3.94 -5.53
C TYR A 192 9.37 5.46 -5.34
N GLY A 193 10.25 6.04 -4.53
CA GLY A 193 10.57 7.45 -4.68
C GLY A 193 11.21 8.09 -3.47
N ASN A 194 11.07 9.41 -3.44
CA ASN A 194 11.50 10.26 -2.35
C ASN A 194 10.44 11.35 -2.17
N ILE A 195 9.89 11.45 -0.96
CA ILE A 195 8.98 12.52 -0.57
C ILE A 195 9.24 12.84 0.90
N ASN A 196 9.32 14.12 1.24
CA ASN A 196 9.55 14.58 2.60
C ASN A 196 8.31 14.31 3.44
N TRP A 197 8.15 13.05 3.87
CA TRP A 197 6.97 12.57 4.60
C TRP A 197 6.84 13.17 6.00
N ASP A 198 7.90 13.79 6.50
CA ASP A 198 7.94 14.62 7.71
C ASP A 198 7.54 16.09 7.48
N GLY A 199 7.25 16.47 6.24
CA GLY A 199 6.86 17.81 5.84
C GLY A 199 8.04 18.61 5.26
N ASP A 200 9.00 18.98 6.10
CA ASP A 200 10.13 19.85 5.71
C ASP A 200 11.39 19.09 5.25
N GLY A 201 11.42 17.77 5.38
CA GLY A 201 12.54 16.92 4.99
C GLY A 201 13.69 16.89 6.00
N LYS A 202 13.55 17.54 7.16
CA LYS A 202 14.67 17.79 8.08
C LYS A 202 14.73 16.84 9.26
N SER A 203 13.68 16.07 9.54
CA SER A 203 13.72 15.16 10.68
C SER A 203 14.59 13.94 10.39
N ILE A 204 15.34 13.49 11.41
CA ILE A 204 16.06 12.22 11.32
C ILE A 204 15.08 11.05 11.37
N VAL A 205 15.46 9.93 10.77
CA VAL A 205 14.71 8.68 10.89
C VAL A 205 14.99 8.04 12.25
N ASP A 206 13.92 7.81 13.00
CA ASP A 206 13.99 7.21 14.34
C ASP A 206 13.87 5.69 14.31
N GLY A 207 13.26 5.14 13.26
CA GLY A 207 13.13 3.71 13.12
C GLY A 207 12.50 3.28 11.82
N VAL A 208 12.66 1.98 11.57
CA VAL A 208 12.06 1.26 10.44
C VAL A 208 11.39 0.00 10.94
N GLU A 209 10.32 -0.37 10.25
CA GLU A 209 9.61 -1.61 10.49
C GLU A 209 9.21 -2.21 9.15
N TRP A 210 9.21 -3.52 9.07
CA TRP A 210 8.64 -4.20 7.92
C TRP A 210 8.02 -5.53 8.31
N GLY A 211 7.05 -5.94 7.51
CA GLY A 211 6.40 -7.22 7.60
C GLY A 211 6.56 -7.96 6.28
N ASP A 212 7.03 -9.18 6.36
CA ASP A 212 6.97 -10.18 5.27
C ASP A 212 6.22 -11.39 5.84
N ARG A 213 6.92 -12.47 6.17
CA ARG A 213 6.41 -13.59 6.98
C ARG A 213 6.59 -13.34 8.48
N TYR A 214 7.53 -12.50 8.86
CA TYR A 214 7.74 -12.02 10.24
C TYR A 214 7.73 -10.49 10.27
N ARG A 215 7.67 -9.90 11.47
CA ARG A 215 7.68 -8.45 11.69
C ARG A 215 9.02 -8.01 12.23
N PHE A 216 9.78 -7.29 11.41
CA PHE A 216 11.00 -6.64 11.83
C PHE A 216 10.67 -5.26 12.40
N LYS A 217 11.28 -4.92 13.53
CA LYS A 217 11.20 -3.59 14.12
C LYS A 217 12.50 -3.20 14.81
N THR A 218 12.99 -1.99 14.52
CA THR A 218 14.09 -1.41 15.28
C THR A 218 13.63 -1.00 16.67
N THR A 219 14.42 -1.32 17.69
CA THR A 219 14.12 -1.09 19.11
C THR A 219 14.97 0.03 19.73
N SER A 220 16.01 0.50 19.02
CA SER A 220 16.83 1.65 19.39
C SER A 220 16.50 2.87 18.51
N THR A 221 16.69 4.07 19.06
CA THR A 221 16.43 5.36 18.38
C THR A 221 17.55 6.35 18.72
N PRO A 222 17.99 7.22 17.77
CA PRO A 222 17.61 7.23 16.36
C PRO A 222 18.14 6.00 15.60
N LEU A 223 17.71 5.83 14.34
CA LEU A 223 18.15 4.71 13.52
C LEU A 223 19.64 4.85 13.14
N THR A 224 20.44 3.85 13.50
CA THR A 224 21.86 3.73 13.15
C THR A 224 22.19 2.29 12.77
N MET A 225 23.35 2.02 12.17
CA MET A 225 23.78 0.63 11.94
C MET A 225 24.03 -0.12 13.25
N ALA A 226 24.15 0.56 14.39
CA ALA A 226 24.27 -0.04 15.71
C ALA A 226 22.92 -0.31 16.39
N SER A 227 21.80 0.09 15.79
CA SER A 227 20.47 -0.07 16.37
C SER A 227 20.09 -1.54 16.57
N SER A 228 19.52 -1.84 17.73
CA SER A 228 18.93 -3.15 18.00
C SER A 228 17.59 -3.32 17.29
N TRP A 229 17.18 -4.57 17.09
CA TRP A 229 15.94 -4.92 16.40
C TRP A 229 15.37 -6.25 16.90
N ASP A 230 14.07 -6.43 16.64
CA ASP A 230 13.28 -7.64 16.88
C ASP A 230 12.63 -8.09 15.58
N TYR A 231 12.72 -9.39 15.27
CA TYR A 231 12.12 -10.04 14.10
C TYR A 231 11.41 -11.35 14.47
N THR A 232 10.93 -11.44 15.72
CA THR A 232 10.40 -12.68 16.32
C THR A 232 8.91 -12.90 16.06
N GLU A 233 8.13 -11.83 15.90
CA GLU A 233 6.68 -11.93 15.68
C GLU A 233 6.35 -12.39 14.26
N LYS A 234 5.42 -13.35 14.13
CA LYS A 234 4.87 -13.75 12.83
C LYS A 234 4.03 -12.62 12.22
N ASN A 235 4.01 -12.58 10.89
CA ASN A 235 3.25 -11.61 10.12
C ASN A 235 2.27 -12.29 9.15
N LYS A 236 1.17 -11.58 8.84
CA LYS A 236 0.16 -12.02 7.86
C LYS A 236 0.15 -11.13 6.60
N VAL A 237 0.28 -9.81 6.79
CA VAL A 237 0.13 -8.81 5.73
C VAL A 237 1.47 -8.14 5.47
N PRO A 238 2.04 -8.24 4.27
CA PRO A 238 3.27 -7.52 3.93
C PRO A 238 3.14 -6.01 4.14
N PHE A 239 4.16 -5.41 4.75
CA PHE A 239 4.22 -3.95 4.93
C PHE A 239 5.66 -3.46 5.05
N VAL A 240 5.85 -2.16 4.88
CA VAL A 240 7.07 -1.45 5.27
C VAL A 240 6.71 -0.06 5.78
N ARG A 241 7.38 0.40 6.84
CA ARG A 241 7.17 1.67 7.52
C ARG A 241 8.50 2.30 7.91
N VAL A 242 8.59 3.61 7.72
CA VAL A 242 9.67 4.46 8.25
C VAL A 242 9.03 5.63 8.99
N TYR A 243 9.62 6.06 10.10
CA TYR A 243 9.03 7.12 10.93
C TYR A 243 10.06 7.99 11.63
N SER A 244 9.58 9.16 12.05
CA SER A 244 10.27 10.08 12.96
C SER A 244 9.32 10.49 14.07
N ARG A 245 9.77 10.33 15.31
CA ARG A 245 9.09 10.79 16.53
C ARG A 245 9.21 12.31 16.66
N GLN A 246 10.35 12.88 16.25
CA GLN A 246 10.59 14.34 16.30
C GLN A 246 9.53 15.11 15.50
N SER A 247 9.27 14.72 14.26
CA SER A 247 8.24 15.35 13.41
C SER A 247 6.85 14.74 13.59
N ASN A 248 6.72 13.69 14.41
CA ASN A 248 5.54 12.84 14.53
C ASN A 248 4.95 12.52 13.14
N ALA A 249 5.74 11.83 12.34
CA ALA A 249 5.43 11.56 10.94
C ALA A 249 5.86 10.16 10.54
N MET A 250 5.16 9.57 9.58
CA MET A 250 5.56 8.32 8.97
C MET A 250 5.15 8.25 7.50
N GLN A 251 5.91 7.44 6.77
CA GLN A 251 5.51 6.87 5.50
C GLN A 251 5.45 5.35 5.63
N ALA A 252 4.41 4.73 5.07
CA ALA A 252 4.32 3.29 4.97
C ALA A 252 3.66 2.82 3.67
N SER A 253 3.87 1.56 3.34
CA SER A 253 3.10 0.82 2.35
C SER A 253 2.62 -0.49 2.97
N ILE A 254 1.36 -0.82 2.76
CA ILE A 254 0.72 -2.03 3.31
C ILE A 254 0.03 -2.74 2.16
N GLN A 255 0.34 -4.00 1.92
CA GLN A 255 -0.30 -4.77 0.85
C GLN A 255 -1.78 -5.00 1.15
N THR A 256 -2.60 -5.06 0.10
CA THR A 256 -4.03 -5.36 0.21
C THR A 256 -4.32 -6.86 0.41
N GLN A 257 -3.30 -7.72 0.34
CA GLN A 257 -3.38 -9.17 0.42
C GLN A 257 -2.42 -9.74 1.46
N PHE A 258 -2.68 -10.97 1.89
CA PHE A 258 -1.74 -11.73 2.71
C PHE A 258 -0.51 -12.15 1.91
N TRP A 259 0.61 -12.38 2.60
CA TRP A 259 1.85 -12.82 1.96
C TRP A 259 1.69 -14.19 1.27
N SER A 260 0.73 -15.00 1.75
CA SER A 260 0.40 -16.31 1.17
C SER A 260 -0.37 -16.21 -0.14
N GLU A 261 -1.01 -15.07 -0.41
CA GLU A 261 -1.76 -14.80 -1.64
C GLU A 261 -0.88 -14.08 -2.65
N GLN A 262 -0.15 -13.06 -2.18
CA GLN A 262 0.80 -12.28 -2.98
C GLN A 262 2.07 -12.04 -2.15
N ASP A 263 3.20 -12.55 -2.61
CA ASP A 263 4.47 -12.35 -1.91
C ASP A 263 5.02 -10.93 -2.10
N ALA A 264 5.73 -10.45 -1.09
CA ALA A 264 6.41 -9.16 -1.11
C ALA A 264 7.56 -9.14 -0.08
N GLY A 265 8.46 -8.17 -0.25
CA GLY A 265 9.77 -8.22 0.35
C GLY A 265 10.73 -9.03 -0.53
N GLY A 266 11.94 -8.52 -0.69
CA GLY A 266 13.00 -9.20 -1.44
C GLY A 266 14.23 -9.47 -0.59
N TYR A 267 15.34 -9.72 -1.27
CA TYR A 267 16.63 -10.06 -0.70
C TYR A 267 16.59 -11.34 0.16
N TRP A 268 17.54 -11.46 1.09
CA TRP A 268 17.95 -12.74 1.66
C TRP A 268 18.07 -12.72 3.19
N PHE A 269 17.40 -11.77 3.86
CA PHE A 269 17.41 -11.67 5.32
C PHE A 269 16.43 -12.64 6.02
N GLY A 270 15.71 -13.48 5.28
CA GLY A 270 14.73 -14.44 5.81
C GLY A 270 15.29 -15.49 6.80
N ARG A 271 16.60 -15.77 6.79
CA ARG A 271 17.24 -16.64 7.80
C ARG A 271 17.17 -16.07 9.23
N ASN A 272 16.87 -14.78 9.36
CA ASN A 272 16.74 -14.10 10.64
C ASN A 272 15.31 -14.01 11.18
N TRP A 273 14.35 -14.66 10.54
CA TRP A 273 13.02 -14.86 11.10
C TRP A 273 13.06 -15.58 12.44
N GLY A 274 12.26 -15.11 13.41
CA GLY A 274 12.25 -15.68 14.76
C GLY A 274 13.44 -15.23 15.63
N ARG A 275 14.21 -14.24 15.19
CA ARG A 275 15.43 -13.77 15.89
C ARG A 275 15.33 -12.29 16.26
N THR A 276 16.29 -11.86 17.07
CA THR A 276 16.56 -10.47 17.45
C THR A 276 18.01 -10.14 17.06
N SER A 277 18.40 -8.88 17.18
CA SER A 277 19.81 -8.49 16.96
C SER A 277 20.82 -9.25 17.85
N LYS A 278 20.39 -9.80 18.99
CA LYS A 278 21.27 -10.51 19.94
C LYS A 278 21.59 -11.95 19.52
N ASN A 279 20.69 -12.61 18.79
CA ASN A 279 20.80 -14.03 18.41
C ASN A 279 20.66 -14.24 16.90
N ARG A 280 20.90 -13.19 16.11
CA ARG A 280 20.86 -13.20 14.65
C ARG A 280 21.85 -14.20 14.04
N GLU A 281 21.49 -14.75 12.90
CA GLU A 281 22.42 -15.40 11.98
C GLU A 281 23.14 -14.35 11.14
N CYS A 282 24.44 -14.51 10.97
CA CYS A 282 25.23 -13.60 10.16
C CYS A 282 24.94 -13.75 8.67
N GLU A 283 25.03 -12.62 7.98
CA GLU A 283 24.81 -12.53 6.55
C GLU A 283 26.00 -13.13 5.81
N VAL A 284 25.85 -14.35 5.32
CA VAL A 284 26.91 -14.99 4.51
C VAL A 284 26.88 -14.40 3.10
N LEU A 285 27.75 -13.42 2.82
CA LEU A 285 28.21 -13.18 1.45
C LEU A 285 29.06 -14.38 1.03
N HIS A 286 28.71 -15.00 -0.10
CA HIS A 286 29.53 -15.89 -0.92
C HIS A 286 30.64 -16.71 -0.20
N LYS A 287 30.34 -18.00 0.04
CA LYS A 287 31.27 -19.14 0.15
C LYS A 287 32.36 -19.19 1.23
N ILE A 288 32.63 -18.20 2.09
CA ILE A 288 33.74 -18.34 3.07
C ILE A 288 33.41 -17.75 4.45
N ARG A 289 32.70 -18.53 5.29
CA ARG A 289 32.83 -18.67 6.77
C ARG A 289 31.48 -18.89 7.46
N ARG A 290 31.43 -19.93 8.30
CA ARG A 290 30.25 -20.43 9.04
C ARG A 290 30.12 -19.87 10.47
N THR A 291 30.88 -18.85 10.84
CA THR A 291 30.82 -18.27 12.19
C THR A 291 30.72 -16.75 12.11
N CYS A 292 29.75 -16.21 12.86
CA CYS A 292 29.65 -14.79 13.16
C CYS A 292 30.92 -14.31 13.83
N ARG A 293 31.80 -13.71 13.05
CA ARG A 293 32.96 -12.99 13.56
C ARG A 293 32.52 -11.55 13.78
N LYS A 294 32.50 -11.10 15.04
CA LYS A 294 32.23 -9.68 15.40
C LYS A 294 33.20 -8.72 14.70
N ASP A 295 34.34 -9.24 14.28
CA ASP A 295 35.39 -8.61 13.46
C ASP A 295 35.01 -8.46 11.98
N ALA A 296 34.02 -9.18 11.46
CA ALA A 296 33.60 -9.18 10.05
C ALA A 296 32.25 -8.49 9.78
N ASP A 297 31.42 -8.33 10.80
CA ASP A 297 30.13 -7.61 10.73
C ASP A 297 30.01 -6.71 11.98
N PRO A 298 30.54 -5.47 11.92
CA PRO A 298 30.55 -4.55 13.06
C PRO A 298 29.18 -3.92 13.33
N HIS A 299 28.16 -4.23 12.51
CA HIS A 299 26.87 -3.58 12.57
C HIS A 299 25.86 -4.43 13.34
N THR A 300 24.96 -3.82 14.12
CA THR A 300 23.85 -4.53 14.76
C THR A 300 22.68 -4.70 13.80
N MET A 301 22.42 -3.70 12.95
CA MET A 301 21.44 -3.77 11.88
C MET A 301 21.89 -4.72 10.76
N PRO A 302 20.94 -5.26 9.98
CA PRO A 302 21.27 -6.01 8.76
C PRO A 302 22.02 -5.13 7.77
N GLU A 303 22.82 -5.74 6.89
CA GLU A 303 23.52 -5.01 5.84
C GLU A 303 22.55 -4.21 4.98
N VAL A 304 22.97 -3.02 4.56
CA VAL A 304 22.07 -2.06 3.88
C VAL A 304 21.47 -2.63 2.60
N TRP A 305 22.11 -3.59 1.94
CA TRP A 305 21.59 -4.20 0.72
C TRP A 305 20.61 -5.34 0.96
N ASN A 306 20.47 -5.85 2.18
CA ASN A 306 19.75 -7.09 2.46
C ASN A 306 18.38 -6.89 3.12
N TRP A 307 17.96 -5.65 3.37
CA TRP A 307 16.66 -5.37 4.00
C TRP A 307 15.52 -5.74 3.05
N ALA A 308 14.50 -6.43 3.56
CA ALA A 308 13.39 -6.94 2.74
C ALA A 308 12.76 -5.87 1.84
N TYR A 309 12.73 -4.63 2.32
CA TYR A 309 12.25 -3.46 1.57
C TYR A 309 13.32 -2.38 1.58
N GLN A 310 13.38 -1.61 0.49
CA GLN A 310 14.30 -0.50 0.41
C GLN A 310 13.63 0.75 1.00
N THR A 311 14.05 1.14 2.19
CA THR A 311 13.67 2.41 2.83
C THR A 311 14.86 3.36 2.78
N ILE A 312 15.37 3.76 3.93
CA ILE A 312 16.52 4.64 4.09
C ILE A 312 17.85 3.87 4.04
N ASN A 313 17.83 2.53 4.02
CA ASN A 313 18.99 1.64 4.12
C ASN A 313 20.23 2.05 3.31
N TYR A 314 20.08 2.33 2.01
CA TYR A 314 21.23 2.69 1.16
C TYR A 314 21.75 4.12 1.36
N GLN A 315 21.07 4.94 2.16
CA GLN A 315 21.37 6.36 2.31
C GLN A 315 21.72 6.73 3.75
N PHE A 316 21.15 6.08 4.76
CA PHE A 316 21.19 6.59 6.13
C PHE A 316 22.57 6.62 6.77
N GLN A 317 23.52 5.81 6.29
CA GLN A 317 24.92 5.88 6.71
C GLN A 317 25.58 7.23 6.33
N THR A 318 25.08 7.89 5.29
CA THR A 318 25.59 9.16 4.75
C THR A 318 24.61 10.32 4.92
N ASP A 319 23.31 10.02 5.04
CA ASP A 319 22.23 10.99 5.18
C ASP A 319 21.09 10.39 6.04
N PRO A 320 21.11 10.60 7.37
CA PRO A 320 20.06 10.13 8.27
C PRO A 320 18.71 10.86 8.05
N HIS A 321 18.69 11.89 7.21
CA HIS A 321 17.49 12.63 6.81
C HIS A 321 16.90 12.12 5.48
N SER A 322 17.52 11.14 4.82
CA SER A 322 16.99 10.63 3.56
C SER A 322 15.55 10.12 3.71
N LYS A 323 14.73 10.44 2.71
CA LYS A 323 13.31 10.07 2.62
C LYS A 323 13.04 9.07 1.51
N ARG A 324 14.06 8.30 1.18
CA ARG A 324 13.98 7.21 0.21
C ARG A 324 13.00 6.15 0.70
N PHE A 325 12.12 5.71 -0.19
CA PHE A 325 11.16 4.67 0.11
C PHE A 325 10.83 3.86 -1.13
N ALA A 326 10.76 2.55 -0.98
CA ALA A 326 10.39 1.62 -2.02
C ALA A 326 9.73 0.39 -1.42
N TRP A 327 8.62 -0.01 -2.03
CA TRP A 327 8.16 -1.38 -1.95
C TRP A 327 9.11 -2.29 -2.75
N GLY A 328 8.99 -3.62 -2.63
CA GLY A 328 9.62 -4.48 -3.62
C GLY A 328 9.49 -5.98 -3.42
N SER A 329 10.09 -6.72 -4.35
CA SER A 329 10.15 -8.18 -4.42
C SER A 329 11.54 -8.66 -4.83
N ASN A 330 11.74 -9.97 -4.94
CA ASN A 330 12.98 -10.57 -5.43
C ASN A 330 13.18 -10.47 -6.95
N TYR A 331 14.43 -10.66 -7.37
CA TYR A 331 14.76 -10.98 -8.76
C TYR A 331 13.96 -12.20 -9.24
N GLY A 332 13.48 -12.13 -10.47
CA GLY A 332 12.62 -13.16 -11.06
C GLY A 332 11.13 -12.92 -10.86
N ALA A 333 10.76 -12.01 -9.93
CA ALA A 333 9.37 -11.55 -9.79
C ALA A 333 8.83 -10.88 -11.04
N LEU A 334 9.70 -10.47 -11.96
CA LEU A 334 9.38 -10.18 -13.34
C LEU A 334 10.18 -11.08 -14.27
N GLY A 335 9.46 -11.89 -15.07
CA GLY A 335 9.99 -12.58 -16.24
C GLY A 335 10.40 -14.04 -16.04
N LEU A 336 10.36 -14.57 -14.80
CA LEU A 336 10.56 -15.99 -14.52
C LEU A 336 9.26 -16.69 -14.12
N SER A 337 8.96 -17.83 -14.75
CA SER A 337 7.87 -18.73 -14.36
C SER A 337 8.09 -19.37 -12.99
N LYS A 338 9.34 -19.41 -12.54
CA LYS A 338 9.76 -19.87 -11.21
C LYS A 338 10.90 -19.00 -10.68
N TYR A 339 10.70 -18.40 -9.52
CA TYR A 339 11.74 -17.74 -8.74
C TYR A 339 11.58 -18.07 -7.26
N THR A 340 12.68 -17.98 -6.52
CA THR A 340 12.70 -18.22 -5.07
C THR A 340 12.38 -16.93 -4.31
N ASP A 341 11.31 -16.95 -3.51
CA ASP A 341 11.01 -15.87 -2.57
C ASP A 341 12.00 -15.85 -1.40
N MET A 342 11.95 -14.79 -0.57
CA MET A 342 12.85 -14.64 0.57
C MET A 342 12.76 -15.82 1.57
N GLY A 343 11.62 -16.53 1.59
CA GLY A 343 11.39 -17.69 2.44
C GLY A 343 11.74 -19.03 1.83
N GLY A 344 12.39 -19.05 0.67
CA GLY A 344 12.73 -20.28 -0.04
C GLY A 344 11.55 -20.92 -0.78
N GLY A 345 10.39 -20.28 -0.80
CA GLY A 345 9.22 -20.74 -1.54
C GLY A 345 9.34 -20.45 -3.03
N GLU A 346 8.83 -21.32 -3.87
CA GLU A 346 8.71 -21.04 -5.30
C GLU A 346 7.50 -20.12 -5.58
N ARG A 347 7.71 -19.14 -6.45
CA ARG A 347 6.72 -18.17 -6.95
C ARG A 347 6.88 -18.00 -8.45
N SER A 348 5.87 -17.45 -9.11
CA SER A 348 5.95 -17.07 -10.53
C SER A 348 5.85 -15.56 -10.69
N GLY A 349 6.70 -15.00 -11.52
CA GLY A 349 6.66 -13.62 -12.01
C GLY A 349 6.36 -13.52 -13.50
N TRP A 350 5.91 -14.62 -14.13
CA TRP A 350 5.58 -14.71 -15.55
C TRP A 350 4.25 -15.49 -15.73
N PRO A 351 3.40 -15.15 -16.72
CA PRO A 351 3.59 -14.13 -17.75
C PRO A 351 3.16 -12.72 -17.34
N GLU A 352 2.68 -12.51 -16.12
CA GLU A 352 2.26 -11.20 -15.63
C GLU A 352 2.54 -11.12 -14.13
N GLN A 353 2.72 -9.91 -13.60
CA GLN A 353 2.90 -9.69 -12.16
C GLN A 353 2.10 -8.48 -11.71
N SER A 354 1.38 -8.59 -10.59
CA SER A 354 0.59 -7.49 -10.04
C SER A 354 0.46 -7.54 -8.53
N TYR A 355 0.22 -6.39 -7.94
CA TYR A 355 -0.08 -6.23 -6.52
C TYR A 355 -0.64 -4.84 -6.29
N ALA A 356 -1.19 -4.63 -5.09
CA ALA A 356 -1.65 -3.32 -4.65
C ALA A 356 -1.23 -3.05 -3.21
N VAL A 357 -0.91 -1.79 -2.93
CA VAL A 357 -0.55 -1.32 -1.59
C VAL A 357 -1.33 -0.06 -1.25
N PHE A 358 -1.75 0.06 0.01
CA PHE A 358 -2.11 1.35 0.58
C PHE A 358 -0.85 2.19 0.73
N VAL A 359 -0.90 3.44 0.27
CA VAL A 359 0.17 4.42 0.49
C VAL A 359 -0.20 5.28 1.69
N VAL A 360 0.57 5.14 2.76
CA VAL A 360 0.25 5.73 4.07
C VAL A 360 1.17 6.91 4.34
N PHE A 361 0.57 8.09 4.45
CA PHE A 361 1.18 9.28 5.04
C PHE A 361 0.30 9.75 6.20
N SER A 362 0.86 9.74 7.41
CA SER A 362 0.14 10.19 8.61
C SER A 362 1.11 10.49 9.75
N SER A 363 0.58 10.99 10.87
CA SER A 363 1.36 11.06 12.09
C SER A 363 1.66 9.67 12.64
N PHE A 364 2.87 9.49 13.17
CA PHE A 364 3.32 8.25 13.78
C PHE A 364 2.42 7.86 14.99
N SER A 365 2.00 8.85 15.79
CA SER A 365 1.21 8.63 17.00
C SER A 365 -0.30 8.41 16.75
N SER A 366 -0.81 8.54 15.52
CA SER A 366 -2.26 8.43 15.26
C SER A 366 -2.82 7.02 15.31
N GLY A 367 -1.98 5.98 15.29
CA GLY A 367 -2.42 4.59 15.16
C GLY A 367 -3.00 4.24 13.78
N GLY A 368 -3.04 5.17 12.81
CA GLY A 368 -3.65 4.97 11.50
C GLY A 368 -3.05 3.79 10.72
N PHE A 369 -1.73 3.59 10.82
CA PHE A 369 -1.07 2.41 10.24
C PHE A 369 -1.53 1.11 10.91
N GLU A 370 -1.57 1.04 12.24
CA GLU A 370 -1.93 -0.18 12.96
C GLU A 370 -3.39 -0.55 12.68
N SER A 371 -4.31 0.42 12.72
CA SER A 371 -5.73 0.23 12.36
C SER A 371 -5.89 -0.30 10.93
N LEU A 372 -5.20 0.29 9.95
CA LEU A 372 -5.27 -0.17 8.56
C LEU A 372 -4.67 -1.57 8.39
N LYS A 373 -3.54 -1.86 9.03
CA LYS A 373 -2.93 -3.18 8.99
C LYS A 373 -3.86 -4.23 9.60
N SER A 374 -4.44 -3.95 10.76
CA SER A 374 -5.40 -4.83 11.43
C SER A 374 -6.66 -5.06 10.60
N PHE A 375 -7.11 -4.07 9.82
CA PHE A 375 -8.24 -4.22 8.90
C PHE A 375 -7.95 -5.26 7.82
N ILE A 376 -6.75 -5.23 7.23
CA ILE A 376 -6.36 -6.24 6.24
C ILE A 376 -6.17 -7.60 6.92
N GLU A 377 -5.54 -7.66 8.10
CA GLU A 377 -5.36 -8.91 8.87
C GLU A 377 -6.69 -9.60 9.26
N SER A 378 -7.80 -8.84 9.29
CA SER A 378 -9.14 -9.36 9.58
C SER A 378 -10.06 -9.47 8.36
N LYS A 379 -9.57 -9.23 7.13
CA LYS A 379 -10.41 -9.26 5.92
C LYS A 379 -11.19 -10.57 5.75
N ASP A 380 -10.60 -11.70 6.11
CA ASP A 380 -11.21 -13.03 6.03
C ASP A 380 -12.29 -13.28 7.09
N GLN A 381 -12.41 -12.38 8.08
CA GLN A 381 -13.49 -12.42 9.07
C GLN A 381 -14.70 -11.60 8.62
N VAL A 382 -14.57 -10.80 7.55
CA VAL A 382 -15.67 -10.00 7.01
C VAL A 382 -16.66 -10.93 6.32
N GLU A 383 -17.89 -10.95 6.84
CA GLU A 383 -19.00 -11.71 6.26
C GLU A 383 -19.98 -10.72 5.62
N ILE A 384 -20.34 -10.97 4.36
CA ILE A 384 -21.35 -10.18 3.65
C ILE A 384 -22.49 -11.12 3.25
N LYS A 385 -23.63 -10.98 3.91
CA LYS A 385 -24.87 -11.67 3.52
C LYS A 385 -25.62 -10.77 2.56
N VAL A 386 -26.10 -11.33 1.46
CA VAL A 386 -26.71 -10.55 0.37
C VAL A 386 -28.06 -11.13 -0.01
N ALA A 387 -29.01 -10.24 -0.31
CA ALA A 387 -30.28 -10.54 -0.94
C ALA A 387 -30.42 -9.62 -2.16
N GLY A 388 -30.78 -10.19 -3.32
CA GLY A 388 -30.85 -9.45 -4.57
C GLY A 388 -29.51 -9.23 -5.28
N ALA A 389 -28.44 -9.84 -4.79
CA ALA A 389 -27.12 -9.85 -5.38
C ALA A 389 -26.36 -11.13 -5.04
N GLU A 390 -25.17 -11.29 -5.61
CA GLU A 390 -24.19 -12.29 -5.20
C GLU A 390 -22.81 -11.67 -5.03
N LEU A 391 -21.96 -12.28 -4.19
CA LEU A 391 -20.56 -11.92 -4.15
C LEU A 391 -19.89 -12.37 -5.45
N VAL A 392 -19.05 -11.51 -6.02
CA VAL A 392 -18.24 -11.89 -7.18
C VAL A 392 -17.14 -12.82 -6.71
N GLU A 393 -17.10 -14.06 -7.21
CA GLU A 393 -16.10 -15.04 -6.75
C GLU A 393 -14.75 -14.89 -7.45
N GLU A 394 -14.72 -14.32 -8.66
CA GLU A 394 -13.51 -14.15 -9.46
C GLU A 394 -13.46 -12.80 -10.14
N GLY A 395 -12.26 -12.23 -10.28
CA GLY A 395 -12.05 -11.06 -11.11
C GLY A 395 -10.59 -10.88 -11.47
N PHE A 396 -10.26 -9.75 -12.09
CA PHE A 396 -8.92 -9.57 -12.63
C PHE A 396 -7.85 -9.56 -11.53
N ASP A 397 -6.73 -10.21 -11.81
CA ASP A 397 -5.60 -10.32 -10.88
C ASP A 397 -4.82 -9.00 -10.70
N GLY A 398 -4.93 -8.11 -11.68
CA GLY A 398 -4.28 -6.80 -11.65
C GLY A 398 -4.98 -5.77 -12.50
N VAL A 399 -4.47 -4.54 -12.46
CA VAL A 399 -5.01 -3.43 -13.22
C VAL A 399 -4.56 -3.49 -14.68
N GLY A 400 -5.50 -3.42 -15.62
CA GLY A 400 -5.21 -3.58 -17.04
C GLY A 400 -4.87 -5.02 -17.47
N ARG A 401 -5.03 -6.02 -16.59
CA ARG A 401 -4.86 -7.44 -16.91
C ARG A 401 -6.17 -8.08 -17.36
N ALA A 402 -6.09 -9.11 -18.20
CA ALA A 402 -7.24 -9.94 -18.60
C ALA A 402 -7.36 -11.21 -17.74
N THR A 403 -6.26 -11.67 -17.15
CA THR A 403 -6.22 -12.86 -16.30
C THR A 403 -7.07 -12.67 -15.06
N ARG A 404 -7.91 -13.66 -14.76
CA ARG A 404 -8.79 -13.69 -13.58
C ARG A 404 -8.25 -14.64 -12.52
N VAL A 405 -8.51 -14.31 -11.26
CA VAL A 405 -8.22 -15.13 -10.09
C VAL A 405 -9.44 -15.18 -9.19
N SER A 406 -9.56 -16.26 -8.43
CA SER A 406 -10.55 -16.34 -7.36
C SER A 406 -10.21 -15.33 -6.26
N TYR A 407 -11.19 -14.50 -5.91
CA TYR A 407 -11.05 -13.56 -4.81
C TYR A 407 -10.99 -14.29 -3.47
N ARG A 408 -10.17 -13.79 -2.56
CA ARG A 408 -9.96 -14.36 -1.23
C ARG A 408 -10.03 -13.24 -0.18
N PRO A 409 -11.09 -13.18 0.66
CA PRO A 409 -12.31 -14.01 0.59
C PRO A 409 -13.14 -13.70 -0.68
N ALA A 410 -14.19 -14.48 -0.94
CA ALA A 410 -15.11 -14.20 -2.04
C ALA A 410 -15.62 -12.75 -2.00
N GLY A 411 -15.65 -12.10 -3.15
CA GLY A 411 -15.95 -10.68 -3.30
C GLY A 411 -14.77 -9.75 -3.08
N TYR A 412 -13.71 -10.11 -2.35
CA TYR A 412 -12.63 -9.18 -2.03
C TYR A 412 -11.68 -8.95 -3.23
N ASP A 413 -11.84 -7.82 -3.90
CA ASP A 413 -10.96 -7.34 -4.96
C ASP A 413 -9.72 -6.67 -4.37
N HIS A 414 -8.63 -7.43 -4.37
CA HIS A 414 -7.33 -7.00 -3.85
C HIS A 414 -6.77 -5.79 -4.59
N ARG A 415 -7.15 -5.53 -5.84
CA ARG A 415 -6.63 -4.37 -6.59
C ARG A 415 -7.05 -3.06 -5.95
N TYR A 416 -8.18 -3.03 -5.25
CA TYR A 416 -8.78 -1.81 -4.70
C TYR A 416 -9.14 -1.93 -3.21
N GLY A 417 -8.85 -3.07 -2.59
CA GLY A 417 -9.22 -3.34 -1.19
C GLY A 417 -10.71 -3.12 -0.97
N SER A 418 -11.54 -3.70 -1.83
CA SER A 418 -12.99 -3.49 -1.90
C SER A 418 -13.73 -4.81 -2.07
N TRP A 419 -14.99 -4.89 -1.64
CA TRP A 419 -15.83 -6.07 -1.88
C TRP A 419 -16.73 -5.84 -3.09
N ARG A 420 -16.70 -6.79 -4.01
CA ARG A 420 -17.44 -6.77 -5.27
C ARG A 420 -18.66 -7.67 -5.18
N LEU A 421 -19.77 -7.13 -5.64
CA LEU A 421 -21.05 -7.78 -5.73
C LEU A 421 -21.58 -7.63 -7.15
N LYS A 422 -22.40 -8.58 -7.59
CA LYS A 422 -23.15 -8.47 -8.84
C LYS A 422 -24.63 -8.38 -8.54
N ALA A 423 -25.30 -7.34 -9.02
CA ALA A 423 -26.74 -7.17 -8.84
C ALA A 423 -27.50 -8.27 -9.58
N LYS A 424 -28.48 -8.89 -8.91
CA LYS A 424 -29.44 -9.85 -9.51
C LYS A 424 -30.85 -9.28 -9.59
N SER A 425 -31.14 -8.28 -8.79
CA SER A 425 -32.39 -7.53 -8.80
C SER A 425 -32.12 -6.05 -8.61
N GLU A 426 -33.13 -5.26 -8.94
CA GLU A 426 -33.08 -3.81 -8.75
C GLU A 426 -33.19 -3.42 -7.26
N ALA A 427 -33.71 -4.28 -6.40
CA ALA A 427 -33.65 -4.08 -4.95
C ALA A 427 -32.55 -4.97 -4.38
N MET A 428 -31.72 -4.41 -3.50
CA MET A 428 -30.65 -5.14 -2.84
C MET A 428 -30.65 -4.84 -1.34
N LYS A 429 -30.41 -5.88 -0.56
CA LYS A 429 -30.10 -5.77 0.86
C LYS A 429 -28.84 -6.53 1.15
N LEU A 430 -27.95 -5.93 1.92
CA LEU A 430 -26.71 -6.57 2.34
C LEU A 430 -26.41 -6.28 3.80
N ASP A 431 -25.99 -7.31 4.50
CA ASP A 431 -25.57 -7.25 5.89
C ASP A 431 -24.07 -7.55 5.96
N VAL A 432 -23.30 -6.59 6.46
CA VAL A 432 -21.85 -6.71 6.67
C VAL A 432 -21.57 -6.92 8.16
N SER A 433 -20.81 -7.94 8.49
CA SER A 433 -20.32 -8.23 9.85
C SER A 433 -18.83 -8.58 9.84
N GLY A 434 -18.23 -8.70 11.03
CA GLY A 434 -16.80 -9.05 11.16
C GLY A 434 -15.82 -7.90 10.97
N LEU A 435 -16.31 -6.67 10.80
CA LEU A 435 -15.48 -5.46 10.78
C LEU A 435 -14.89 -5.21 12.18
N THR A 436 -13.59 -5.48 12.34
CA THR A 436 -12.87 -5.35 13.62
C THR A 436 -12.25 -3.98 13.85
N THR A 437 -12.27 -3.11 12.84
CA THR A 437 -11.57 -1.81 12.88
C THR A 437 -12.53 -0.65 12.68
N ASP A 438 -12.04 0.54 12.99
CA ASP A 438 -12.62 1.84 12.66
C ASP A 438 -12.33 2.24 11.20
N ARG A 439 -12.17 1.27 10.29
CA ARG A 439 -12.00 1.56 8.87
C ARG A 439 -13.28 1.28 8.12
N GLY A 440 -13.59 2.19 7.20
CA GLY A 440 -14.71 2.03 6.29
C GLY A 440 -14.49 0.89 5.30
N ILE A 441 -15.58 0.35 4.78
CA ILE A 441 -15.59 -0.66 3.73
C ILE A 441 -15.99 0.00 2.40
N THR A 442 -15.31 -0.36 1.31
CA THR A 442 -15.75 -0.02 -0.04
C THR A 442 -16.42 -1.23 -0.69
N LEU A 443 -17.64 -1.03 -1.17
CA LEU A 443 -18.39 -1.96 -1.99
C LEU A 443 -18.38 -1.50 -3.43
N VAL A 444 -18.31 -2.44 -4.38
CA VAL A 444 -18.51 -2.19 -5.80
C VAL A 444 -19.60 -3.12 -6.30
N ILE A 445 -20.70 -2.56 -6.75
CA ILE A 445 -21.85 -3.32 -7.24
C ILE A 445 -21.83 -3.25 -8.77
N GLU A 446 -21.57 -4.39 -9.39
CA GLU A 446 -21.60 -4.60 -10.83
C GLU A 446 -23.04 -4.71 -11.34
N ASP A 447 -23.24 -4.35 -12.60
CA ASP A 447 -24.52 -4.39 -13.30
C ASP A 447 -25.65 -3.60 -12.60
N TRP A 448 -25.31 -2.55 -11.86
CA TRP A 448 -26.31 -1.69 -11.22
C TRP A 448 -27.02 -0.81 -12.28
N PRO A 449 -28.36 -0.77 -12.31
CA PRO A 449 -29.09 -0.29 -13.49
C PRO A 449 -29.12 1.23 -13.66
N THR A 450 -28.95 2.02 -12.60
CA THR A 450 -29.17 3.48 -12.66
C THR A 450 -28.32 4.26 -11.66
N ALA A 451 -27.97 5.51 -12.04
CA ALA A 451 -27.36 6.48 -11.14
C ALA A 451 -28.36 7.06 -10.12
N ASP A 452 -29.66 6.91 -10.38
CA ASP A 452 -30.75 7.41 -9.53
C ASP A 452 -31.25 6.30 -8.61
N TYR A 453 -30.68 6.24 -7.40
CA TYR A 453 -30.98 5.24 -6.40
C TYR A 453 -31.13 5.86 -5.01
N GLN A 454 -31.82 5.12 -4.15
CA GLN A 454 -31.92 5.36 -2.73
C GLN A 454 -31.00 4.39 -2.00
N LEU A 455 -30.25 4.91 -1.04
CA LEU A 455 -29.32 4.17 -0.19
C LEU A 455 -29.70 4.39 1.27
N LYS A 456 -30.02 3.31 1.97
CA LYS A 456 -30.33 3.33 3.41
C LYS A 456 -29.31 2.52 4.17
N LEU A 457 -28.81 3.09 5.26
CA LEU A 457 -27.85 2.43 6.15
C LEU A 457 -28.46 2.26 7.55
N SER A 458 -28.21 1.10 8.15
CA SER A 458 -28.59 0.80 9.54
C SER A 458 -27.38 0.30 10.33
N PRO A 459 -26.98 1.00 11.42
CA PRO A 459 -27.49 2.30 11.86
C PRO A 459 -27.22 3.39 10.83
N GLU A 460 -28.00 4.47 10.89
CA GLU A 460 -27.91 5.57 9.93
C GLU A 460 -26.54 6.25 10.02
N THR A 461 -25.83 6.26 8.89
CA THR A 461 -24.56 6.95 8.71
C THR A 461 -24.49 7.42 7.25
N PRO A 462 -23.86 8.57 6.96
CA PRO A 462 -23.41 8.93 5.63
C PRO A 462 -22.69 7.77 4.94
N ALA A 463 -22.97 7.60 3.66
CA ALA A 463 -22.16 6.82 2.73
C ALA A 463 -21.79 7.70 1.55
N TYR A 464 -20.62 7.42 1.00
CA TYR A 464 -20.07 8.16 -0.12
C TYR A 464 -20.15 7.26 -1.34
N SER A 465 -20.82 7.71 -2.39
CA SER A 465 -21.13 6.82 -3.52
C SER A 465 -20.81 7.44 -4.88
N SER A 466 -20.58 6.61 -5.89
CA SER A 466 -20.24 7.04 -7.24
C SER A 466 -20.70 6.01 -8.24
N TYR A 467 -21.50 6.42 -9.21
CA TYR A 467 -21.96 5.56 -10.29
C TYR A 467 -21.12 5.77 -11.55
N GLN A 468 -20.64 4.68 -12.15
CA GLN A 468 -19.91 4.69 -13.41
C GLN A 468 -20.80 4.15 -14.54
N HIS A 469 -21.32 5.06 -15.38
CA HIS A 469 -22.25 4.70 -16.46
C HIS A 469 -21.70 3.67 -17.46
N GLN A 470 -20.42 3.76 -17.82
CA GLN A 470 -19.82 2.89 -18.84
C GLN A 470 -19.72 1.43 -18.39
N SER A 471 -19.33 1.20 -17.14
CA SER A 471 -19.18 -0.14 -16.56
C SER A 471 -20.42 -0.60 -15.78
N LYS A 472 -21.42 0.27 -15.60
CA LYS A 472 -22.59 0.07 -14.73
C LYS A 472 -22.19 -0.33 -13.31
N GLU A 473 -21.10 0.24 -12.80
CA GLU A 473 -20.60 -0.02 -11.46
C GLU A 473 -21.07 1.06 -10.49
N LEU A 474 -21.69 0.67 -9.38
CA LEU A 474 -21.97 1.53 -8.25
C LEU A 474 -20.92 1.31 -7.16
N TRP A 475 -20.09 2.31 -6.93
CA TRP A 475 -19.09 2.33 -5.86
C TRP A 475 -19.67 2.99 -4.62
N ILE A 476 -19.55 2.34 -3.46
CA ILE A 476 -20.05 2.84 -2.18
C ILE A 476 -18.97 2.65 -1.13
N THR A 477 -18.52 3.74 -0.52
CA THR A 477 -17.71 3.71 0.69
C THR A 477 -18.59 4.00 1.89
N VAL A 478 -18.70 3.01 2.77
CA VAL A 478 -19.36 3.14 4.07
C VAL A 478 -18.29 3.47 5.09
N PRO A 479 -18.36 4.62 5.78
CA PRO A 479 -17.39 5.03 6.78
C PRO A 479 -17.27 4.04 7.94
N ALA A 480 -16.22 4.26 8.71
CA ALA A 480 -15.88 3.53 9.91
C ALA A 480 -17.08 3.23 10.82
N GLY A 481 -17.17 1.99 11.30
CA GLY A 481 -17.83 1.70 12.56
C GLY A 481 -17.95 0.20 12.82
N ARG A 482 -17.83 -0.15 14.11
CA ARG A 482 -17.81 -1.54 14.56
C ARG A 482 -19.20 -2.15 14.51
N GLY A 483 -19.22 -3.47 14.36
CA GLY A 483 -20.44 -4.27 14.44
C GLY A 483 -21.15 -4.45 13.09
N LYS A 484 -22.39 -4.93 13.17
CA LYS A 484 -23.21 -5.24 11.99
C LYS A 484 -23.65 -3.95 11.30
N ARG A 485 -23.57 -3.92 9.98
CA ARG A 485 -24.13 -2.87 9.11
C ARG A 485 -25.14 -3.51 8.17
N SER A 486 -26.31 -2.90 8.05
CA SER A 486 -27.27 -3.25 7.00
C SER A 486 -27.30 -2.13 5.97
N ILE A 487 -27.23 -2.48 4.70
CA ILE A 487 -27.33 -1.55 3.58
C ILE A 487 -28.47 -2.00 2.68
N GLU A 488 -29.37 -1.09 2.36
CA GLU A 488 -30.46 -1.31 1.43
C GLU A 488 -30.36 -0.33 0.26
N LEU A 489 -30.57 -0.84 -0.95
CA LEU A 489 -30.37 -0.16 -2.21
C LEU A 489 -31.55 -0.41 -3.15
N TYR A 490 -32.11 0.66 -3.69
CA TYR A 490 -33.27 0.61 -4.59
C TYR A 490 -33.17 1.71 -5.65
N PRO A 491 -33.58 1.52 -6.92
CA PRO A 491 -33.80 2.63 -7.84
C PRO A 491 -34.78 3.62 -7.24
N SER A 492 -34.58 4.91 -7.47
CA SER A 492 -35.50 5.93 -6.95
C SER A 492 -36.92 5.81 -7.52
N SER A 493 -37.08 5.15 -8.67
CA SER A 493 -38.39 4.81 -9.25
C SER A 493 -39.18 3.78 -8.44
N LYS A 494 -38.54 3.08 -7.50
CA LYS A 494 -39.16 2.12 -6.59
C LYS A 494 -39.19 2.71 -5.18
N ARG A 495 -40.32 2.58 -4.50
CA ARG A 495 -40.46 3.03 -3.11
C ARG A 495 -39.69 2.07 -2.20
N MET A 496 -38.85 2.60 -1.32
CA MET A 496 -38.27 1.79 -0.24
C MET A 496 -39.40 1.25 0.66
N PRO A 497 -39.40 -0.05 0.98
CA PRO A 497 -40.35 -0.63 1.92
C PRO A 497 -40.19 -0.08 3.35
#